data_AF-A0A061FWZ6-F1
#
_entry.id   AF-A0A061FWZ6-F1
#
_cell.length_a   1.000
_cell.length_b   1.000
_cell.length_c   1.000
_cell.angle_alpha   90.00
_cell.angle_beta   90.00
_cell.angle_gamma   90.00
#
_symmetry.space_group_name_H-M   'P 1'
#
loop_
_entity.id
_entity.type
_entity.pdbx_description
1 polymer ?
#
loop_
_entity_poly.entity_id
_entity_poly.type
_entity_poly.pdbx_seq_one_letter_code
_entity_poly.pdbx_strand_id
1 'polypeptide(L)'
;MAEPGQHSDSKDPNFSYEEDDDIVESDVELDNTGVVEPDNDPPQMMGDPSVEVTEDMRDAAQSEKLKASDAISEGKLDEAVNYLTEAIMLNPTYAILYATRASVFIKLSKPNAAILDADAALEINPDSAKGYKVRGMARAMLGRWEEAASDLHVASKLDYDEEIGSVLKKVEPNAHKIEEHRRKYDRLRKERELKRTERQRQQQKAEAQDQEALSAFKDGQVIGIHSTGELETKLNAATRTSRLVILYFTATWCGPCRFISPLYTSLAAKYVKVVFLKVDIDEARDVAGCWNISSVPSFFFVRNGKEVDKVVGADKSLLERKIAQYAG
;
A
#
# COMPACT_ATOMS: atom_id res chain seq x y z
N MET A 1 -45.69 30.19 28.66
CA MET A 1 -44.40 30.43 29.33
C MET A 1 -43.57 29.17 29.15
N ALA A 2 -42.41 29.10 28.53
CA ALA A 2 -41.65 29.98 27.65
C ALA A 2 -40.58 29.05 27.01
N GLU A 3 -40.38 29.10 25.70
CA GLU A 3 -39.03 28.93 25.12
C GLU A 3 -38.17 30.16 25.49
N PRO A 4 -36.82 30.21 25.37
CA PRO A 4 -35.97 29.47 24.43
C PRO A 4 -34.56 29.07 24.94
N GLY A 5 -33.79 28.38 24.07
CA GLY A 5 -32.36 28.15 24.25
C GLY A 5 -31.69 27.61 22.98
N GLN A 6 -31.52 28.48 21.99
CA GLN A 6 -30.71 28.23 20.79
C GLN A 6 -29.23 28.07 21.17
N HIS A 7 -28.56 27.05 20.66
CA HIS A 7 -27.11 27.09 20.40
C HIS A 7 -26.87 26.69 18.95
N SER A 8 -26.59 27.72 18.15
CA SER A 8 -25.98 27.65 16.86
C SER A 8 -24.53 27.20 17.03
N ASP A 9 -24.16 26.03 16.52
CA ASP A 9 -22.76 25.74 16.25
C ASP A 9 -22.49 25.82 14.75
N SER A 10 -21.58 26.73 14.46
CA SER A 10 -21.22 27.25 13.17
C SER A 10 -20.52 26.15 12.37
N LYS A 11 -21.04 25.84 11.18
CA LYS A 11 -20.30 25.06 10.18
C LYS A 11 -19.07 25.85 9.76
N ASP A 12 -17.90 25.41 10.18
CA ASP A 12 -16.63 25.77 9.55
C ASP A 12 -16.58 25.10 8.16
N PRO A 13 -16.51 25.86 7.05
CA PRO A 13 -16.55 25.28 5.71
C PRO A 13 -15.14 25.24 5.11
N ASN A 14 -14.19 24.52 5.72
CA ASN A 14 -12.93 24.22 5.04
C ASN A 14 -12.06 23.13 5.69
N PHE A 15 -12.62 21.96 5.95
CA PHE A 15 -11.81 20.74 6.07
C PHE A 15 -12.29 19.78 4.98
N SER A 16 -11.57 19.76 3.86
CA SER A 16 -11.69 18.67 2.90
C SER A 16 -11.11 17.43 3.56
N TYR A 17 -11.97 16.69 4.25
CA TYR A 17 -11.72 15.28 4.49
C TYR A 17 -11.57 14.64 3.10
N GLU A 18 -10.34 14.34 2.68
CA GLU A 18 -10.12 13.28 1.67
C GLU A 18 -10.49 11.96 2.38
N GLU A 19 -11.81 11.74 2.47
CA GLU A 19 -12.42 10.56 3.07
C GLU A 19 -11.99 9.32 2.30
N ASP A 20 -11.28 8.43 2.98
CA ASP A 20 -11.47 6.98 2.89
C ASP A 20 -11.69 6.41 1.49
N ASP A 21 -10.72 6.66 0.61
CA ASP A 21 -10.42 5.66 -0.41
C ASP A 21 -9.92 4.43 0.36
N ASP A 22 -10.73 3.46 0.74
CA ASP A 22 -10.23 2.11 1.01
C ASP A 22 -10.74 1.23 -0.12
N ILE A 23 -9.87 0.35 -0.63
CA ILE A 23 -10.31 -0.53 -1.72
C ILE A 23 -11.29 -1.52 -1.10
N VAL A 24 -12.59 -1.25 -1.27
CA VAL A 24 -13.65 -2.15 -0.82
C VAL A 24 -13.68 -3.35 -1.78
N GLU A 25 -13.35 -4.51 -1.24
CA GLU A 25 -13.46 -5.78 -1.96
C GLU A 25 -14.94 -6.14 -2.14
N SER A 26 -15.32 -6.48 -3.37
CA SER A 26 -16.65 -7.01 -3.65
C SER A 26 -16.73 -8.46 -3.21
N ASP A 27 -17.90 -8.92 -2.81
CA ASP A 27 -18.11 -10.35 -2.57
C ASP A 27 -18.00 -11.14 -3.88
N VAL A 28 -17.48 -12.37 -3.79
CA VAL A 28 -17.38 -13.28 -4.92
C VAL A 28 -18.58 -14.21 -4.92
N GLU A 29 -19.35 -14.19 -6.00
CA GLU A 29 -20.51 -15.08 -6.19
C GLU A 29 -20.07 -16.50 -6.56
N LEU A 30 -20.10 -17.39 -5.57
CA LEU A 30 -19.69 -18.80 -5.67
C LEU A 30 -20.90 -19.73 -5.67
N ASP A 31 -20.81 -20.81 -6.45
CA ASP A 31 -21.78 -21.89 -6.38
C ASP A 31 -21.45 -22.78 -5.17
N ASN A 32 -22.19 -22.62 -4.07
CA ASN A 32 -21.99 -23.39 -2.84
C ASN A 32 -22.81 -24.69 -2.82
N THR A 33 -23.32 -25.15 -3.97
CA THR A 33 -24.05 -26.42 -4.05
C THR A 33 -23.14 -27.58 -3.63
N GLY A 34 -23.53 -28.30 -2.58
CA GLY A 34 -22.77 -29.43 -2.04
C GLY A 34 -21.71 -29.05 -1.00
N VAL A 35 -21.61 -27.77 -0.62
CA VAL A 35 -20.87 -27.36 0.58
C VAL A 35 -21.64 -27.81 1.82
N VAL A 36 -20.95 -28.44 2.76
CA VAL A 36 -21.48 -28.91 4.03
C VAL A 36 -20.85 -28.13 5.18
N GLU A 37 -21.52 -28.14 6.33
CA GLU A 37 -20.93 -27.57 7.53
C GLU A 37 -19.73 -28.41 8.00
N PRO A 38 -18.69 -27.76 8.56
CA PRO A 38 -17.55 -28.49 9.12
C PRO A 38 -17.99 -29.41 10.26
N ASP A 39 -17.52 -30.65 10.27
CA ASP A 39 -17.67 -31.56 11.41
C ASP A 39 -16.83 -31.06 12.59
N ASN A 40 -17.49 -30.81 13.72
CA ASN A 40 -16.89 -30.31 14.96
C ASN A 40 -16.75 -31.41 16.02
N ASP A 41 -16.63 -32.66 15.58
CA ASP A 41 -16.39 -33.80 16.45
C ASP A 41 -14.96 -33.77 17.04
N PRO A 42 -14.72 -34.38 18.22
CA PRO A 42 -13.36 -34.58 18.72
C PRO A 42 -12.49 -35.30 17.68
N PRO A 43 -11.18 -34.96 17.58
CA PRO A 43 -10.29 -35.63 16.66
C PRO A 43 -10.31 -37.15 16.81
N GLN A 44 -10.41 -37.87 15.69
CA GLN A 44 -10.42 -39.33 15.69
C GLN A 44 -9.07 -39.92 16.15
N MET A 45 -9.08 -41.18 16.55
CA MET A 45 -7.87 -41.88 16.98
C MET A 45 -6.92 -42.10 15.79
N MET A 46 -5.65 -41.69 15.94
CA MET A 46 -4.65 -41.70 14.86
C MET A 46 -3.53 -42.73 15.05
N GLY A 47 -3.56 -43.54 16.11
CA GLY A 47 -2.44 -44.42 16.46
C GLY A 47 -1.19 -43.65 16.91
N ASP A 48 -0.17 -44.39 17.34
CA ASP A 48 1.13 -43.83 17.72
C ASP A 48 2.19 -44.23 16.68
N PRO A 49 2.64 -43.31 15.80
CA PRO A 49 3.61 -43.60 14.75
C PRO A 49 4.97 -44.12 15.27
N SER A 50 5.27 -43.97 16.57
CA SER A 50 6.53 -44.44 17.16
C SER A 50 6.52 -45.92 17.59
N VAL A 51 5.35 -46.56 17.57
CA VAL A 51 5.20 -47.97 17.93
C VAL A 51 5.90 -48.88 16.91
N GLU A 52 6.71 -49.81 17.41
CA GLU A 52 7.34 -50.83 16.57
C GLU A 52 6.30 -51.83 16.08
N VAL A 53 6.05 -51.84 14.77
CA VAL A 53 5.04 -52.69 14.14
C VAL A 53 5.63 -54.07 13.82
N THR A 54 5.30 -55.05 14.66
CA THR A 54 5.66 -56.48 14.49
C THR A 54 4.90 -57.14 13.34
N GLU A 55 5.33 -58.31 12.88
CA GLU A 55 4.62 -59.06 11.82
C GLU A 55 3.19 -59.43 12.23
N ASP A 56 3.00 -59.92 13.46
CA ASP A 56 1.67 -60.24 13.99
C ASP A 56 0.73 -59.02 13.98
N MET A 57 1.25 -57.82 14.29
CA MET A 57 0.48 -56.57 14.22
C MET A 57 0.13 -56.19 12.79
N ARG A 58 1.02 -56.43 11.82
CA ARG A 58 0.74 -56.19 10.40
C ARG A 58 -0.35 -57.12 9.88
N ASP A 59 -0.29 -58.39 10.24
CA ASP A 59 -1.28 -59.39 9.84
C ASP A 59 -2.65 -59.12 10.47
N ALA A 60 -2.67 -58.74 11.76
CA ALA A 60 -3.88 -58.30 12.43
C ALA A 60 -4.48 -57.03 11.79
N ALA A 61 -3.65 -56.01 11.52
CA ALA A 61 -4.10 -54.79 10.84
C ALA A 61 -4.66 -55.07 9.43
N GLN A 62 -4.04 -55.99 8.70
CA GLN A 62 -4.52 -56.41 7.38
C GLN A 62 -5.86 -57.17 7.49
N SER A 63 -6.05 -57.99 8.51
CA SER A 63 -7.33 -58.66 8.80
C SER A 63 -8.44 -57.64 9.09
N GLU A 64 -8.19 -56.65 9.95
CA GLU A 64 -9.15 -55.58 10.26
C GLU A 64 -9.46 -54.71 9.02
N LYS A 65 -8.46 -54.43 8.18
CA LYS A 65 -8.67 -53.73 6.90
C LYS A 65 -9.60 -54.51 5.95
N LEU A 66 -9.51 -55.84 5.90
CA LEU A 66 -10.41 -56.66 5.08
C LEU A 66 -11.84 -56.59 5.61
N LYS A 67 -12.04 -56.71 6.94
CA LYS A 67 -13.37 -56.51 7.56
C LYS A 67 -13.95 -55.13 7.26
N ALA A 68 -13.12 -54.09 7.30
CA ALA A 68 -13.54 -52.75 6.91
C ALA A 68 -13.98 -52.69 5.44
N SER A 69 -13.25 -53.33 4.53
CA SER A 69 -13.61 -53.39 3.11
C SER A 69 -14.97 -54.07 2.91
N ASP A 70 -15.23 -55.16 3.64
CA ASP A 70 -16.51 -55.86 3.59
C ASP A 70 -17.63 -54.95 4.12
N ALA A 71 -17.44 -54.30 5.26
CA ALA A 71 -18.39 -53.34 5.83
C ALA A 71 -18.67 -52.16 4.87
N ILE A 72 -17.66 -51.65 4.15
CA ILE A 72 -17.83 -50.61 3.12
C ILE A 72 -18.71 -51.12 1.97
N SER A 73 -18.51 -52.37 1.53
CA SER A 73 -19.31 -52.98 0.46
C SER A 73 -20.76 -53.20 0.85
N GLU A 74 -21.01 -53.46 2.14
CA GLU A 74 -22.35 -53.60 2.73
C GLU A 74 -23.00 -52.26 3.08
N GLY A 75 -22.26 -51.14 2.95
CA GLY A 75 -22.74 -49.80 3.29
C GLY A 75 -22.75 -49.47 4.78
N LYS A 76 -22.15 -50.32 5.63
CA LYS A 76 -22.03 -50.13 7.08
C LYS A 76 -20.84 -49.23 7.40
N LEU A 77 -20.99 -47.93 7.13
CA LEU A 77 -19.89 -46.97 7.16
C LEU A 77 -19.31 -46.76 8.58
N ASP A 78 -20.13 -46.68 9.62
CA ASP A 78 -19.64 -46.52 11.00
C ASP A 78 -18.84 -47.74 11.48
N GLU A 79 -19.28 -48.96 11.14
CA GLU A 79 -18.52 -50.18 11.43
C GLU A 79 -17.19 -50.19 10.69
N ALA A 80 -17.18 -49.75 9.42
CA ALA A 80 -15.95 -49.62 8.65
C ALA A 80 -14.95 -48.63 9.27
N VAL A 81 -15.42 -47.51 9.83
CA VAL A 81 -14.56 -46.55 10.56
C VAL A 81 -13.94 -47.22 11.78
N ASN A 82 -14.71 -48.01 12.54
CA ASN A 82 -14.21 -48.72 13.71
C ASN A 82 -13.13 -49.74 13.33
N TYR A 83 -13.40 -50.60 12.34
CA TYR A 83 -12.40 -51.57 11.85
C TYR A 83 -11.13 -50.90 11.32
N LEU A 84 -11.26 -49.79 10.59
CA LEU A 84 -10.08 -49.03 10.12
C LEU A 84 -9.33 -48.36 11.27
N THR A 85 -10.03 -47.94 12.32
CA THR A 85 -9.40 -47.36 13.50
C THR A 85 -8.59 -48.40 14.25
N GLU A 86 -9.12 -49.60 14.47
CA GLU A 86 -8.37 -50.72 15.04
C GLU A 86 -7.16 -51.09 14.16
N ALA A 87 -7.34 -51.14 12.84
CA ALA A 87 -6.23 -51.39 11.93
C ALA A 87 -5.11 -50.33 12.05
N ILE A 88 -5.47 -49.05 12.23
CA ILE A 88 -4.52 -47.94 12.41
C ILE A 88 -3.81 -48.04 13.75
N MET A 89 -4.51 -48.41 14.83
CA MET A 89 -3.90 -48.62 16.14
C MET A 89 -2.87 -49.76 16.12
N LEU A 90 -3.09 -50.77 15.29
CA LEU A 90 -2.17 -51.90 15.09
C LEU A 90 -1.02 -51.57 14.14
N ASN A 91 -1.26 -50.78 13.09
CA ASN A 91 -0.24 -50.37 12.13
C ASN A 91 -0.38 -48.89 11.72
N PRO A 92 0.14 -47.96 12.55
CA PRO A 92 -0.01 -46.52 12.33
C PRO A 92 0.86 -45.98 11.19
N THR A 93 1.76 -46.79 10.65
CA THR A 93 2.64 -46.42 9.51
C THR A 93 2.09 -46.84 8.15
N TYR A 94 0.86 -47.36 8.08
CA TYR A 94 0.29 -47.83 6.83
C TYR A 94 -0.65 -46.80 6.17
N ALA A 95 -0.11 -45.98 5.27
CA ALA A 95 -0.80 -44.88 4.59
C ALA A 95 -2.18 -45.23 4.00
N ILE A 96 -2.34 -46.45 3.48
CA ILE A 96 -3.57 -46.90 2.83
C ILE A 96 -4.75 -46.97 3.81
N LEU A 97 -4.49 -47.24 5.09
CA LEU A 97 -5.55 -47.30 6.11
C LEU A 97 -6.18 -45.92 6.30
N TYR A 98 -5.36 -44.89 6.50
CA TYR A 98 -5.83 -43.52 6.63
C TYR A 98 -6.55 -43.03 5.36
N ALA A 99 -5.96 -43.22 4.17
CA ALA A 99 -6.62 -42.82 2.92
C ALA A 99 -7.97 -43.52 2.70
N THR A 100 -8.11 -44.76 3.18
CA THR A 100 -9.37 -45.51 3.11
C THR A 100 -10.38 -45.02 4.14
N ARG A 101 -9.94 -44.73 5.37
CA ARG A 101 -10.82 -44.16 6.42
C ARG A 101 -11.29 -42.76 6.07
N ALA A 102 -10.41 -41.92 5.50
CA ALA A 102 -10.78 -40.64 4.89
C ALA A 102 -11.87 -40.80 3.81
N SER A 103 -11.77 -41.81 2.94
CA SER A 103 -12.80 -42.09 1.92
C SER A 103 -14.15 -42.43 2.55
N VAL A 104 -14.16 -43.12 3.69
CA VAL A 104 -15.37 -43.43 4.45
C VAL A 104 -15.93 -42.17 5.10
N PHE A 105 -15.08 -41.30 5.66
CA PHE A 105 -15.49 -40.02 6.23
C PHE A 105 -16.11 -39.07 5.19
N ILE A 106 -15.63 -39.06 3.95
CA ILE A 106 -16.30 -38.36 2.84
C ILE A 106 -17.74 -38.85 2.67
N LYS A 107 -17.96 -40.17 2.66
CA LYS A 107 -19.31 -40.75 2.54
C LYS A 107 -20.20 -40.45 3.75
N LEU A 108 -19.61 -40.29 4.93
CA LEU A 108 -20.29 -39.88 6.16
C LEU A 108 -20.49 -38.35 6.27
N SER A 109 -20.08 -37.57 5.27
CA SER A 109 -20.11 -36.11 5.31
C SER A 109 -19.32 -35.50 6.49
N LYS A 110 -18.16 -36.09 6.82
CA LYS A 110 -17.21 -35.62 7.84
C LYS A 110 -15.90 -35.12 7.21
N PRO A 111 -15.90 -33.96 6.54
CA PRO A 111 -14.74 -33.50 5.76
C PRO A 111 -13.49 -33.15 6.60
N ASN A 112 -13.60 -32.60 7.81
CA ASN A 112 -12.45 -32.30 8.67
C ASN A 112 -11.75 -33.60 9.10
N ALA A 113 -12.50 -34.59 9.57
CA ALA A 113 -11.95 -35.92 9.88
C ALA A 113 -11.27 -36.54 8.64
N ALA A 114 -11.89 -36.42 7.46
CA ALA A 114 -11.30 -36.88 6.21
C ALA A 114 -9.98 -36.16 5.85
N ILE A 115 -9.88 -34.84 6.07
CA ILE A 115 -8.65 -34.06 5.83
C ILE A 115 -7.55 -34.54 6.76
N LEU A 116 -7.83 -34.72 8.05
CA LEU A 116 -6.84 -35.20 9.03
C LEU A 116 -6.24 -36.55 8.63
N ASP A 117 -7.09 -37.49 8.23
CA ASP A 117 -6.62 -38.80 7.75
C ASP A 117 -5.88 -38.70 6.42
N ALA A 118 -6.33 -37.84 5.51
CA ALA A 118 -5.66 -37.65 4.23
C ALA A 118 -4.27 -37.04 4.40
N ASP A 119 -4.11 -36.09 5.32
CA ASP A 119 -2.83 -35.49 5.67
C ASP A 119 -1.90 -36.55 6.28
N ALA A 120 -2.36 -37.35 7.25
CA ALA A 120 -1.58 -38.46 7.80
C ALA A 120 -1.17 -39.48 6.71
N ALA A 121 -2.07 -39.80 5.77
CA ALA A 121 -1.75 -40.67 4.65
C ALA A 121 -0.64 -40.10 3.75
N LEU A 122 -0.65 -38.78 3.51
CA LEU A 122 0.31 -38.07 2.67
C LEU A 122 1.64 -37.80 3.38
N GLU A 123 1.65 -37.68 4.71
CA GLU A 123 2.88 -37.65 5.51
C GLU A 123 3.63 -38.97 5.40
N ILE A 124 2.90 -40.09 5.41
CA ILE A 124 3.49 -41.43 5.28
C ILE A 124 3.86 -41.73 3.81
N ASN A 125 2.98 -41.40 2.87
CA ASN A 125 3.21 -41.61 1.44
C ASN A 125 2.82 -40.36 0.62
N PRO A 126 3.79 -39.47 0.35
CA PRO A 126 3.56 -38.26 -0.43
C PRO A 126 3.10 -38.49 -1.88
N ASP A 127 3.35 -39.67 -2.46
CA ASP A 127 2.96 -39.98 -3.85
C ASP A 127 1.59 -40.69 -3.93
N SER A 128 0.80 -40.64 -2.84
CA SER A 128 -0.52 -41.27 -2.77
C SER A 128 -1.59 -40.47 -3.54
N ALA A 129 -1.91 -40.88 -4.76
CA ALA A 129 -3.00 -40.31 -5.55
C ALA A 129 -4.35 -40.32 -4.79
N LYS A 130 -4.64 -41.43 -4.09
CA LYS A 130 -5.85 -41.57 -3.26
C LYS A 130 -5.88 -40.55 -2.12
N GLY A 131 -4.75 -40.27 -1.48
CA GLY A 131 -4.63 -39.28 -0.40
C GLY A 131 -5.00 -37.87 -0.88
N TYR A 132 -4.42 -37.44 -2.00
CA TYR A 132 -4.78 -36.17 -2.62
C TYR A 132 -6.25 -36.12 -3.07
N LYS A 133 -6.77 -37.19 -3.68
CA LYS A 133 -8.16 -37.26 -4.12
C LYS A 133 -9.14 -37.02 -2.96
N VAL A 134 -8.99 -37.75 -1.85
CA VAL A 134 -9.90 -37.62 -0.70
C VAL A 134 -9.75 -36.27 0.01
N ARG A 135 -8.53 -35.74 0.11
CA ARG A 135 -8.30 -34.40 0.68
C ARG A 135 -8.94 -33.30 -0.17
N GLY A 136 -8.78 -33.39 -1.50
CA GLY A 136 -9.40 -32.48 -2.45
C GLY A 136 -10.92 -32.52 -2.40
N MET A 137 -11.52 -33.71 -2.32
CA MET A 137 -12.96 -33.88 -2.13
C MET A 137 -13.45 -33.29 -0.79
N ALA A 138 -12.75 -33.54 0.31
CA ALA A 138 -13.10 -32.99 1.62
C ALA A 138 -13.02 -31.47 1.64
N ARG A 139 -11.98 -30.89 1.03
CA ARG A 139 -11.82 -29.44 0.87
C ARG A 139 -12.92 -28.83 0.02
N ALA A 140 -13.36 -29.51 -1.04
CA ALA A 140 -14.50 -29.08 -1.85
C ALA A 140 -15.80 -29.07 -1.03
N MET A 141 -16.02 -30.08 -0.19
CA MET A 141 -17.17 -30.13 0.73
C MET A 141 -17.16 -28.97 1.74
N LEU A 142 -15.98 -28.44 2.10
CA LEU A 142 -15.85 -27.27 2.98
C LEU A 142 -15.85 -25.93 2.23
N GLY A 143 -16.06 -25.92 0.91
CA GLY A 143 -15.98 -24.71 0.09
C GLY A 143 -14.56 -24.14 -0.08
N ARG A 144 -13.51 -24.93 0.23
CA ARG A 144 -12.11 -24.55 0.02
C ARG A 144 -11.68 -24.85 -1.41
N TRP A 145 -12.27 -24.12 -2.36
CA TRP A 145 -12.23 -24.45 -3.79
C TRP A 145 -10.83 -24.45 -4.40
N GLU A 146 -9.97 -23.48 -4.08
CA GLU A 146 -8.61 -23.43 -4.63
C GLU A 146 -7.73 -24.59 -4.14
N GLU A 147 -7.78 -24.89 -2.83
CA GLU A 147 -7.04 -26.01 -2.24
C GLU A 147 -7.55 -27.35 -2.80
N ALA A 148 -8.87 -27.48 -2.96
CA ALA A 148 -9.49 -28.65 -3.57
C ALA A 148 -9.05 -28.87 -5.02
N ALA A 149 -9.07 -27.82 -5.85
CA ALA A 149 -8.61 -27.90 -7.24
C ALA A 149 -7.15 -28.33 -7.31
N SER A 150 -6.29 -27.75 -6.47
CA SER A 150 -4.87 -28.08 -6.41
C SER A 150 -4.64 -29.56 -6.09
N ASP A 151 -5.28 -30.08 -5.03
CA ASP A 151 -5.15 -31.49 -4.66
C ASP A 151 -5.67 -32.43 -5.75
N LEU A 152 -6.83 -32.12 -6.34
CA LEU A 152 -7.44 -32.96 -7.38
C LEU A 152 -6.60 -32.98 -8.66
N HIS A 153 -5.94 -31.87 -9.02
CA HIS A 153 -4.98 -31.86 -10.13
C HIS A 153 -3.75 -32.71 -9.85
N VAL A 154 -3.22 -32.66 -8.62
CA VAL A 154 -2.10 -33.54 -8.22
C VAL A 154 -2.53 -35.00 -8.26
N ALA A 155 -3.70 -35.32 -7.71
CA ALA A 155 -4.27 -36.67 -7.74
C ALA A 155 -4.41 -37.19 -9.18
N SER A 156 -5.03 -36.40 -10.07
CA SER A 156 -5.23 -36.73 -11.49
C SER A 156 -3.91 -36.95 -12.25
N LYS A 157 -2.87 -36.20 -11.89
CA LYS A 157 -1.53 -36.35 -12.48
C LYS A 157 -0.83 -37.64 -12.02
N LEU A 158 -1.06 -38.05 -10.78
CA LEU A 158 -0.49 -39.28 -10.22
C LEU A 158 -1.23 -40.53 -10.72
N ASP A 159 -2.56 -40.50 -10.68
CA ASP A 159 -3.40 -41.57 -11.17
C ASP A 159 -4.72 -41.01 -11.73
N TYR A 160 -5.05 -41.41 -12.96
CA TYR A 160 -6.27 -40.95 -13.61
C TYR A 160 -7.48 -41.69 -13.07
N ASP A 161 -8.47 -40.94 -12.60
CA ASP A 161 -9.72 -41.47 -12.06
C ASP A 161 -10.88 -40.59 -12.54
N GLU A 162 -11.92 -41.22 -13.09
CA GLU A 162 -13.07 -40.51 -13.70
C GLU A 162 -13.83 -39.64 -12.68
N GLU A 163 -13.87 -40.06 -11.41
CA GLU A 163 -14.49 -39.32 -10.33
C GLU A 163 -13.74 -38.00 -10.08
N ILE A 164 -12.40 -38.00 -10.15
CA ILE A 164 -11.59 -36.78 -10.01
C ILE A 164 -12.00 -35.76 -11.08
N GLY A 165 -12.17 -36.18 -12.33
CA GLY A 165 -12.61 -35.32 -13.42
C GLY A 165 -14.02 -34.74 -13.20
N SER A 166 -14.93 -35.52 -12.63
CA SER A 166 -16.28 -35.06 -12.26
C SER A 166 -16.25 -34.02 -11.14
N VAL A 167 -15.41 -34.21 -10.13
CA VAL A 167 -15.24 -33.26 -9.03
C VAL A 167 -14.56 -31.97 -9.50
N LEU A 168 -13.51 -32.06 -10.32
CA LEU A 168 -12.83 -30.88 -10.89
C LEU A 168 -13.78 -29.96 -11.65
N LYS A 169 -14.70 -30.51 -12.46
CA LYS A 169 -15.73 -29.72 -13.17
C LYS A 169 -16.61 -28.87 -12.24
N LYS A 170 -16.79 -29.28 -10.99
CA LYS A 170 -17.55 -28.54 -9.98
C LYS A 170 -16.69 -27.52 -9.23
N VAL A 171 -15.42 -27.86 -8.98
CA VAL A 171 -14.51 -27.08 -8.14
C VAL A 171 -13.83 -25.94 -8.94
N GLU A 172 -13.40 -26.21 -10.17
CA GLU A 172 -12.63 -25.27 -11.01
C GLU A 172 -13.31 -23.92 -11.23
N PRO A 173 -14.63 -23.83 -11.52
CA PRO A 173 -15.28 -22.54 -11.74
C PRO A 173 -15.20 -21.61 -10.53
N ASN A 174 -15.39 -22.15 -9.32
CA ASN A 174 -15.29 -21.37 -8.09
C ASN A 174 -13.85 -21.00 -7.77
N ALA A 175 -12.91 -21.94 -7.92
CA ALA A 175 -11.48 -21.68 -7.74
C ALA A 175 -11.00 -20.56 -8.67
N HIS A 176 -11.41 -20.60 -9.94
CA HIS A 176 -11.05 -19.58 -10.94
C HIS A 176 -11.62 -18.19 -10.58
N LYS A 177 -12.90 -18.11 -10.18
CA LYS A 177 -13.50 -16.84 -9.73
C LYS A 177 -12.76 -16.23 -8.55
N ILE A 178 -12.39 -17.04 -7.56
CA ILE A 178 -11.62 -16.60 -6.38
C ILE A 178 -10.25 -16.07 -6.81
N GLU A 179 -9.56 -16.79 -7.68
CA GLU A 179 -8.24 -16.40 -8.16
C GLU A 179 -8.29 -15.09 -8.97
N GLU A 180 -9.25 -14.97 -9.90
CA GLU A 180 -9.43 -13.76 -10.70
C GLU A 180 -9.77 -12.54 -9.84
N HIS A 181 -10.65 -12.74 -8.85
CA HIS A 181 -10.99 -11.71 -7.87
C HIS A 181 -9.75 -11.22 -7.12
N ARG A 182 -8.97 -12.13 -6.54
CA ARG A 182 -7.72 -11.80 -5.85
C ARG A 182 -6.75 -11.06 -6.74
N ARG A 183 -6.52 -11.56 -7.96
CA ARG A 183 -5.64 -10.93 -8.96
C ARG A 183 -6.11 -9.52 -9.34
N LYS A 184 -7.42 -9.27 -9.41
CA LYS A 184 -7.97 -7.93 -9.66
C LYS A 184 -7.64 -6.99 -8.49
N TYR A 185 -7.91 -7.40 -7.26
CA TYR A 185 -7.71 -6.56 -6.08
C TYR A 185 -6.24 -6.33 -5.71
N ASP A 186 -5.38 -7.32 -5.94
CA ASP A 186 -3.93 -7.14 -5.82
C ASP A 186 -3.38 -6.12 -6.82
N ARG A 187 -3.89 -6.12 -8.06
CA ARG A 187 -3.53 -5.10 -9.06
C ARG A 187 -3.97 -3.71 -8.62
N LEU A 188 -5.20 -3.57 -8.14
CA LEU A 188 -5.72 -2.30 -7.65
C LEU A 188 -4.93 -1.76 -6.45
N ARG A 189 -4.59 -2.63 -5.48
CA ARG A 189 -3.73 -2.26 -4.34
C ARG A 189 -2.36 -1.76 -4.79
N LYS A 190 -1.68 -2.51 -5.67
CA LYS A 190 -0.36 -2.13 -6.20
C LYS A 190 -0.39 -0.81 -6.97
N GLU A 191 -1.38 -0.63 -7.85
CA GLU A 191 -1.53 0.62 -8.61
C GLU A 191 -1.73 1.82 -7.68
N ARG A 192 -2.53 1.64 -6.62
CA ARG A 192 -2.81 2.69 -5.65
C ARG A 192 -1.61 3.03 -4.78
N GLU A 193 -0.87 2.02 -4.32
CA GLU A 193 0.39 2.21 -3.58
C GLU A 193 1.43 2.96 -4.41
N LEU A 194 1.54 2.60 -5.71
CA LEU A 194 2.40 3.31 -6.66
C LEU A 194 1.99 4.78 -6.81
N LYS A 195 0.69 5.07 -7.01
CA LYS A 195 0.18 6.45 -7.10
C LYS A 195 0.43 7.24 -5.82
N ARG A 196 0.24 6.62 -4.64
CA ARG A 196 0.51 7.26 -3.34
C ARG A 196 1.99 7.59 -3.19
N THR A 197 2.87 6.64 -3.50
CA THR A 197 4.32 6.81 -3.45
C THR A 197 4.79 7.88 -4.43
N GLU A 198 4.23 7.91 -5.64
CA GLU A 198 4.53 8.92 -6.64
C GLU A 198 4.11 10.33 -6.17
N ARG A 199 2.89 10.48 -5.66
CA ARG A 199 2.41 11.75 -5.08
C ARG A 199 3.29 12.21 -3.92
N GLN A 200 3.64 11.30 -3.01
CA GLN A 200 4.50 11.61 -1.88
C GLN A 200 5.90 12.04 -2.35
N ARG A 201 6.47 11.38 -3.37
CA ARG A 201 7.75 11.76 -3.96
C ARG A 201 7.67 13.12 -4.66
N GLN A 202 6.59 13.41 -5.38
CA GLN A 202 6.37 14.70 -6.02
C GLN A 202 6.24 15.81 -4.97
N GLN A 203 5.48 15.56 -3.90
CA GLN A 203 5.34 16.50 -2.79
C GLN A 203 6.68 16.74 -2.09
N GLN A 204 7.41 15.69 -1.71
CA GLN A 204 8.74 15.83 -1.10
C GLN A 204 9.72 16.58 -2.00
N LYS A 205 9.67 16.35 -3.32
CA LYS A 205 10.49 17.10 -4.27
C LYS A 205 10.10 18.57 -4.32
N ALA A 206 8.80 18.88 -4.34
CA ALA A 206 8.32 20.26 -4.32
C ALA A 206 8.69 20.96 -3.01
N GLU A 207 8.50 20.32 -1.86
CA GLU A 207 8.89 20.82 -0.55
C GLU A 207 10.40 21.03 -0.43
N ALA A 208 11.22 20.07 -0.89
CA ALA A 208 12.68 20.19 -0.90
C ALA A 208 13.15 21.33 -1.80
N GLN A 209 12.55 21.47 -2.98
CA GLN A 209 12.78 22.63 -3.81
C GLN A 209 12.40 23.89 -3.03
N ASP A 210 11.20 23.99 -2.44
CA ASP A 210 10.71 25.21 -1.75
C ASP A 210 11.62 25.62 -0.61
N GLN A 211 12.11 24.64 0.15
CA GLN A 211 13.13 24.84 1.16
C GLN A 211 14.46 25.35 0.57
N GLU A 212 14.90 24.83 -0.57
CA GLU A 212 16.09 25.32 -1.28
C GLU A 212 15.92 26.78 -1.74
N ALA A 213 14.76 27.17 -2.30
CA ALA A 213 14.50 28.56 -2.67
C ALA A 213 14.49 29.49 -1.46
N LEU A 214 13.91 29.06 -0.33
CA LEU A 214 13.94 29.84 0.91
C LEU A 214 15.38 30.01 1.41
N SER A 215 16.20 28.97 1.33
CA SER A 215 17.62 29.01 1.72
C SER A 215 18.47 29.93 0.85
N ALA A 216 18.01 30.26 -0.36
CA ALA A 216 18.68 31.21 -1.24
C ALA A 216 18.67 32.64 -0.68
N PHE A 217 17.81 32.94 0.30
CA PHE A 217 17.71 34.26 0.92
C PHE A 217 18.33 34.27 2.32
N LYS A 218 18.98 35.39 2.66
CA LYS A 218 19.38 35.71 4.03
C LYS A 218 18.39 36.73 4.58
N ASP A 219 17.36 36.26 5.25
CA ASP A 219 16.32 37.12 5.81
C ASP A 219 16.93 38.20 6.71
N GLY A 220 16.46 39.44 6.55
CA GLY A 220 17.01 40.58 7.29
C GLY A 220 18.28 41.19 6.70
N GLN A 221 18.81 40.65 5.60
CA GLN A 221 20.07 41.11 4.99
C GLN A 221 19.88 41.58 3.55
N VAL A 222 20.78 42.46 3.11
CA VAL A 222 20.89 42.88 1.71
C VAL A 222 21.85 41.93 0.99
N ILE A 223 21.41 41.35 -0.12
CA ILE A 223 22.19 40.41 -0.93
C ILE A 223 22.77 41.18 -2.12
N GLY A 224 24.10 41.15 -2.28
CA GLY A 224 24.77 41.73 -3.46
C GLY A 224 24.61 40.83 -4.68
N ILE A 225 24.42 41.42 -5.85
CA ILE A 225 24.24 40.73 -7.14
C ILE A 225 25.35 41.19 -8.09
N HIS A 226 26.06 40.24 -8.68
CA HIS A 226 27.25 40.51 -9.51
C HIS A 226 27.10 40.05 -10.97
N SER A 227 25.99 39.40 -11.32
CA SER A 227 25.70 38.95 -12.69
C SER A 227 24.19 38.80 -12.93
N THR A 228 23.81 38.80 -14.19
CA THR A 228 22.44 38.48 -14.67
C THR A 228 21.98 37.09 -14.23
N GLY A 229 22.82 36.06 -14.33
CA GLY A 229 22.47 34.70 -13.89
C GLY A 229 22.21 34.60 -12.38
N GLU A 230 22.97 35.33 -11.56
CA GLU A 230 22.72 35.40 -10.11
C GLU A 230 21.38 36.09 -9.81
N LEU A 231 21.10 37.20 -10.50
CA LEU A 231 19.83 37.92 -10.37
C LEU A 231 18.63 37.03 -10.73
N GLU A 232 18.68 36.38 -11.89
CA GLU A 232 17.61 35.50 -12.36
C GLU A 232 17.35 34.37 -11.37
N THR A 233 18.40 33.77 -10.81
CA THR A 233 18.29 32.73 -9.79
C THR A 233 17.53 33.23 -8.55
N LYS A 234 17.84 34.43 -8.06
CA LYS A 234 17.15 35.02 -6.89
C LYS A 234 15.69 35.41 -7.23
N LEU A 235 15.44 35.97 -8.41
CA LEU A 235 14.07 36.31 -8.84
C LEU A 235 13.20 35.06 -9.03
N ASN A 236 13.76 33.98 -9.56
CA ASN A 236 13.07 32.69 -9.70
C ASN A 236 12.74 32.08 -8.33
N ALA A 237 13.70 32.08 -7.40
CA ALA A 237 13.47 31.63 -6.02
C ALA A 237 12.41 32.46 -5.29
N ALA A 238 12.39 33.78 -5.52
CA ALA A 238 11.43 34.69 -4.89
C ALA A 238 10.03 34.50 -5.46
N THR A 239 9.93 34.28 -6.78
CA THR A 239 8.67 33.94 -7.45
C THR A 239 8.09 32.64 -6.91
N ARG A 240 8.93 31.61 -6.75
CA ARG A 240 8.52 30.30 -6.22
C ARG A 240 8.03 30.36 -4.77
N THR A 241 8.65 31.22 -3.96
CA THR A 241 8.28 31.44 -2.55
C THR A 241 7.26 32.59 -2.37
N SER A 242 6.73 33.15 -3.47
CA SER A 242 5.80 34.29 -3.47
C SER A 242 6.27 35.52 -2.68
N ARG A 243 7.58 35.77 -2.64
CA ARG A 243 8.20 36.90 -1.91
C ARG A 243 8.36 38.12 -2.82
N LEU A 244 8.15 39.31 -2.26
CA LEU A 244 8.49 40.57 -2.90
C LEU A 244 10.02 40.71 -2.97
N VAL A 245 10.54 41.12 -4.12
CA VAL A 245 11.95 41.49 -4.30
C VAL A 245 12.05 43.00 -4.52
N ILE A 246 13.02 43.64 -3.88
CA ILE A 246 13.38 45.03 -4.15
C ILE A 246 14.81 45.05 -4.67
N LEU A 247 15.00 45.55 -5.89
CA LEU A 247 16.31 45.74 -6.51
C LEU A 247 16.78 47.16 -6.28
N TYR A 248 17.95 47.33 -5.67
CA TYR A 248 18.61 48.62 -5.46
C TYR A 248 19.85 48.74 -6.35
N PHE A 249 19.76 49.58 -7.39
CA PHE A 249 20.88 49.95 -8.25
C PHE A 249 21.64 51.14 -7.66
N THR A 250 22.94 50.99 -7.51
CA THR A 250 23.83 51.97 -6.89
C THR A 250 25.16 52.10 -7.65
N ALA A 251 25.95 53.11 -7.30
CA ALA A 251 27.37 53.20 -7.64
C ALA A 251 28.18 53.73 -6.46
N THR A 252 29.46 53.35 -6.36
CA THR A 252 30.35 53.81 -5.28
C THR A 252 30.61 55.33 -5.29
N TRP A 253 30.66 55.92 -6.48
CA TRP A 253 30.87 57.37 -6.69
C TRP A 253 29.60 58.21 -6.49
N CYS A 254 28.43 57.58 -6.33
CA CYS A 254 27.16 58.27 -6.15
C CYS A 254 26.96 58.77 -4.70
N GLY A 255 27.03 60.08 -4.50
CA GLY A 255 26.82 60.73 -3.19
C GLY A 255 25.48 60.38 -2.52
N PRO A 256 24.32 60.58 -3.19
CA PRO A 256 23.01 60.22 -2.65
C PRO A 256 22.87 58.72 -2.31
N CYS A 257 23.55 57.85 -3.06
CA CYS A 257 23.57 56.41 -2.81
C CYS A 257 24.25 56.06 -1.47
N ARG A 258 25.32 56.78 -1.10
CA ARG A 258 25.98 56.62 0.21
C ARG A 258 25.05 56.97 1.38
N PHE A 259 24.14 57.92 1.19
CA PHE A 259 23.17 58.32 2.21
C PHE A 259 22.01 57.31 2.35
N ILE A 260 21.50 56.77 1.23
CA ILE A 260 20.35 55.85 1.26
C ILE A 260 20.76 54.40 1.58
N SER A 261 22.01 54.01 1.35
CA SER A 261 22.50 52.63 1.57
C SER A 261 22.28 52.13 3.01
N PRO A 262 22.64 52.87 4.09
CA PRO A 262 22.38 52.43 5.46
C PRO A 262 20.89 52.27 5.77
N LEU A 263 20.05 53.15 5.21
CA LEU A 263 18.59 53.04 5.33
C LEU A 263 18.10 51.74 4.68
N TYR A 264 18.54 51.45 3.46
CA TYR A 264 18.16 50.24 2.73
C TYR A 264 18.52 48.96 3.51
N THR A 265 19.69 48.93 4.14
CA THR A 265 20.08 47.85 5.05
C THR A 265 19.17 47.75 6.28
N SER A 266 18.80 48.88 6.90
CA SER A 266 17.86 48.89 8.04
C SER A 266 16.46 48.40 7.66
N LEU A 267 16.02 48.69 6.42
CA LEU A 267 14.74 48.24 5.90
C LEU A 267 14.75 46.74 5.61
N ALA A 268 15.88 46.19 5.16
CA ALA A 268 16.04 44.74 5.04
C ALA A 268 15.84 44.03 6.38
N ALA A 269 16.46 44.55 7.45
CA ALA A 269 16.28 44.02 8.80
C ALA A 269 14.84 44.16 9.32
N LYS A 270 14.12 45.22 8.93
CA LYS A 270 12.73 45.46 9.33
C LYS A 270 11.74 44.54 8.60
N TYR A 271 11.93 44.32 7.30
CA TYR A 271 11.00 43.56 6.46
C TYR A 271 11.60 42.21 6.07
N VAL A 272 11.76 41.32 7.05
CA VAL A 272 12.44 40.01 6.87
C VAL A 272 11.83 39.12 5.80
N LYS A 273 10.54 39.29 5.47
CA LYS A 273 9.84 38.54 4.41
C LYS A 273 10.07 39.09 2.99
N VAL A 274 10.60 40.30 2.87
CA VAL A 274 10.95 40.93 1.59
C VAL A 274 12.41 40.66 1.27
N VAL A 275 12.73 40.37 0.01
CA VAL A 275 14.09 40.12 -0.45
C VAL A 275 14.71 41.43 -0.91
N PHE A 276 15.81 41.85 -0.27
CA PHE A 276 16.53 43.07 -0.61
C PHE A 276 17.79 42.73 -1.39
N LEU A 277 17.85 43.16 -2.65
CA LEU A 277 18.96 42.91 -3.56
C LEU A 277 19.67 44.23 -3.90
N LYS A 278 20.99 44.21 -3.92
CA LYS A 278 21.82 45.38 -4.27
C LYS A 278 22.65 45.05 -5.51
N VAL A 279 22.63 45.95 -6.49
CA VAL A 279 23.39 45.85 -7.73
C VAL A 279 24.27 47.09 -7.83
N ASP A 280 25.58 46.93 -7.84
CA ASP A 280 26.48 48.02 -8.22
C ASP A 280 26.59 48.06 -9.74
N ILE A 281 26.26 49.19 -10.35
CA ILE A 281 26.21 49.32 -11.81
C ILE A 281 27.59 49.24 -12.47
N ASP A 282 28.66 49.50 -11.71
CA ASP A 282 30.03 49.40 -12.23
C ASP A 282 30.53 47.95 -12.22
N GLU A 283 30.08 47.16 -11.25
CA GLU A 283 30.43 45.74 -11.06
C GLU A 283 29.56 44.81 -11.92
N ALA A 284 28.24 45.02 -11.94
CA ALA A 284 27.25 44.21 -12.65
C ALA A 284 26.62 44.96 -13.83
N ARG A 285 27.47 45.35 -14.80
CA ARG A 285 27.08 46.18 -15.96
C ARG A 285 26.05 45.51 -16.86
N ASP A 286 26.12 44.19 -16.98
CA ASP A 286 25.17 43.37 -17.71
C ASP A 286 23.76 43.52 -17.12
N VAL A 287 23.64 43.42 -15.79
CA VAL A 287 22.38 43.60 -15.07
C VAL A 287 21.85 45.03 -15.27
N ALA A 288 22.71 46.03 -15.09
CA ALA A 288 22.34 47.44 -15.24
C ALA A 288 21.87 47.75 -16.68
N GLY A 289 22.49 47.15 -17.69
CA GLY A 289 22.08 47.25 -19.09
C GLY A 289 20.73 46.61 -19.35
N CYS A 290 20.51 45.38 -18.87
CA CYS A 290 19.23 44.66 -19.00
C CYS A 290 18.05 45.41 -18.37
N TRP A 291 18.29 46.09 -17.24
CA TRP A 291 17.28 46.89 -16.54
C TRP A 291 17.22 48.35 -17.01
N ASN A 292 17.99 48.70 -18.06
CA ASN A 292 18.04 50.04 -18.67
C ASN A 292 18.24 51.17 -17.64
N ILE A 293 19.21 50.99 -16.74
CA ILE A 293 19.46 51.93 -15.64
C ILE A 293 20.13 53.20 -16.16
N SER A 294 19.41 54.32 -16.08
CA SER A 294 19.88 55.64 -16.52
C SER A 294 20.29 56.57 -15.37
N SER A 295 19.89 56.26 -14.14
CA SER A 295 20.22 57.06 -12.95
C SER A 295 20.27 56.19 -11.70
N VAL A 296 21.15 56.57 -10.77
CA VAL A 296 21.30 55.93 -9.45
C VAL A 296 21.20 56.97 -8.33
N PRO A 297 20.61 56.64 -7.17
CA PRO A 297 20.04 55.33 -6.82
C PRO A 297 18.69 55.08 -7.49
N SER A 298 18.42 53.85 -7.92
CA SER A 298 17.11 53.43 -8.46
C SER A 298 16.65 52.14 -7.77
N PHE A 299 15.36 52.06 -7.44
CA PHE A 299 14.73 50.95 -6.75
C PHE A 299 13.59 50.36 -7.59
N PHE A 300 13.60 49.05 -7.81
CA PHE A 300 12.54 48.34 -8.54
C PHE A 300 11.89 47.31 -7.63
N PHE A 301 10.56 47.29 -7.61
CA PHE A 301 9.75 46.35 -6.84
C PHE A 301 9.28 45.26 -7.79
N VAL A 302 9.58 44.01 -7.46
CA VAL A 302 9.29 42.86 -8.32
C VAL A 302 8.50 41.83 -7.53
N ARG A 303 7.36 41.40 -8.06
CA ARG A 303 6.52 40.33 -7.48
C ARG A 303 6.12 39.38 -8.60
N ASN A 304 6.28 38.07 -8.38
CA ASN A 304 5.99 37.03 -9.37
C ASN A 304 6.67 37.27 -10.74
N GLY A 305 7.96 37.64 -10.70
CA GLY A 305 8.77 37.89 -11.90
C GLY A 305 8.44 39.16 -12.68
N LYS A 306 7.53 40.02 -12.20
CA LYS A 306 7.12 41.26 -12.88
C LYS A 306 7.42 42.48 -12.03
N GLU A 307 7.88 43.56 -12.67
CA GLU A 307 7.98 44.88 -12.05
C GLU A 307 6.56 45.36 -11.68
N VAL A 308 6.34 45.62 -10.39
CA VAL A 308 5.08 46.14 -9.87
C VAL A 308 5.16 47.62 -9.51
N ASP A 309 6.37 48.15 -9.26
CA ASP A 309 6.60 49.58 -9.01
C ASP A 309 8.09 49.95 -9.10
N LYS A 310 8.40 51.25 -9.13
CA LYS A 310 9.77 51.79 -9.06
C LYS A 310 9.89 53.12 -8.31
N VAL A 311 11.11 53.42 -7.82
CA VAL A 311 11.51 54.70 -7.24
C VAL A 311 12.86 55.09 -7.82
N VAL A 312 12.99 56.32 -8.29
CA VAL A 312 14.25 56.85 -8.83
C VAL A 312 14.70 58.02 -7.96
N GLY A 313 15.96 58.03 -7.56
CA GLY A 313 16.55 59.02 -6.66
C GLY A 313 16.52 58.62 -5.18
N ALA A 314 17.20 59.40 -4.35
CA ALA A 314 17.39 59.13 -2.92
C ALA A 314 16.25 59.71 -2.05
N ASP A 315 15.00 59.33 -2.35
CA ASP A 315 13.83 59.73 -1.54
C ASP A 315 13.52 58.67 -0.47
N LYS A 316 13.90 58.97 0.78
CA LYS A 316 13.68 58.12 1.95
C LYS A 316 12.19 57.86 2.21
N SER A 317 11.38 58.92 2.27
CA SER A 317 9.98 58.84 2.68
C SER A 317 9.15 58.07 1.65
N LEU A 318 9.43 58.29 0.37
CA LEU A 318 8.77 57.59 -0.73
C LEU A 318 9.12 56.09 -0.74
N LEU A 319 10.40 55.76 -0.55
CA LEU A 319 10.87 54.37 -0.51
C LEU A 319 10.23 53.60 0.65
N GLU A 320 10.26 54.15 1.86
CA GLU A 320 9.64 53.52 3.04
C GLU A 320 8.14 53.27 2.85
N ARG A 321 7.42 54.25 2.29
CA ARG A 321 5.98 54.15 2.03
C ARG A 321 5.66 53.06 1.01
N LYS A 322 6.40 52.99 -0.09
CA LYS A 322 6.18 51.96 -1.13
C LYS A 322 6.51 50.57 -0.61
N ILE A 323 7.58 50.42 0.17
CA ILE A 323 7.88 49.13 0.82
C ILE A 323 6.73 48.71 1.73
N ALA A 324 6.22 49.60 2.58
CA ALA A 324 5.07 49.29 3.43
C ALA A 324 3.82 48.91 2.61
N GLN A 325 3.59 49.54 1.45
CA GLN A 325 2.47 49.24 0.56
C GLN A 325 2.57 47.84 -0.06
N TYR A 326 3.75 47.42 -0.52
CA TYR A 326 3.92 46.16 -1.25
C TYR A 326 4.36 44.97 -0.39
N ALA A 327 4.91 45.23 0.81
CA ALA A 327 5.35 44.20 1.76
C ALA A 327 4.19 43.57 2.56
N GLY A 328 2.98 44.14 2.46
CA GLY A 328 1.74 43.61 3.03
C GLY A 328 1.22 42.36 2.33
#